data_AF-A0A4V3DL76-F1
#
_entry.id   AF-A0A4V3DL76-F1
#
_cell.length_a   1.000
_cell.length_b   1.000
_cell.length_c   1.000
_cell.angle_alpha   90.00
_cell.angle_beta   90.00
_cell.angle_gamma   90.00
#
_symmetry.space_group_name_H-M   'P 1'
#
loop_
_entity.id
_entity.type
_entity.pdbx_description
1 polymer ?
#
loop_
_entity_poly.entity_id
_entity_poly.type
_entity_poly.pdbx_seq_one_letter_code
_entity_poly.pdbx_strand_id
1 'polypeptide(L)'
;MNIFKYLAIAAALLSGAPAMAQSWCSNSAPIQIGSGVSGPAATYPSTIVVADAATSIVEMSISINGLTHSFPDDIELLLVGPAGQKMIIQSDTGGSTDVFGVSYVLSDVGAGGLPDATEIVVGTYRPTDVGAGDTFAAPAPAGPYSDPAPAGAATFASVFNGSNPNGTWSLYAMDDANSDGGQFAGWCLRLGAPLKISEFRVRGPNGANDEYIEIHNDSPTPTLISSPGSSGYAIAASNGVARCVIANGTAIPANGHFLCVNSVGYSLGAYPAGVGTVASGNATYTTDIPDNAGIAIFNTSLPASFTLANRVDAVGSTSEANTLYKEGTGYPALSPFSIDYAFHRDQCGKQGSVTAPGSCIDAGFARDRNNNATDFVFVDTNGTSAGAGQRLGAPGPQNLSSSVSGSVRIGSTGIDGCVAPLALPNLLRDLTSIPALNSTFGQLNVRRTITNNTTVPLTRLRYRIDDISTFPAPSGTADLRAITSANTVVTVDRPPCGSGTSNATAFGTTLEQPPSQPNGAGFNASFNIPLAADLAPGASIDVNFRFGIQQTGEYKIDLVPEGLPFGGGYMSTLHLVGCTEVTCTDLIFDNGVEP
;
A
#
# COMPACT_ATOMS: atom_id res chain seq x y z
N MET A 1 -51.01 36.82 -13.01
CA MET A 1 -50.90 36.82 -11.53
C MET A 1 -50.63 35.38 -11.09
N ASN A 2 -49.35 35.10 -10.85
CA ASN A 2 -48.69 33.99 -10.14
C ASN A 2 -49.07 32.53 -10.41
N ILE A 3 -48.23 31.89 -11.24
CA ILE A 3 -47.86 30.46 -11.16
C ILE A 3 -46.65 30.38 -10.22
N PHE A 4 -46.74 29.66 -9.10
CA PHE A 4 -45.57 29.24 -8.31
C PHE A 4 -45.46 27.73 -8.31
N LYS A 5 -44.38 27.23 -8.92
CA LYS A 5 -43.90 25.85 -8.85
C LYS A 5 -43.27 25.64 -7.46
N TYR A 6 -43.66 24.57 -6.76
CA TYR A 6 -42.91 24.08 -5.61
C TYR A 6 -41.64 23.39 -6.11
N LEU A 7 -40.49 24.00 -5.84
CA LEU A 7 -39.18 23.35 -5.93
C LEU A 7 -38.91 22.75 -4.54
N ALA A 8 -38.99 21.43 -4.43
CA ALA A 8 -38.54 20.72 -3.23
C ALA A 8 -37.01 20.76 -3.22
N ILE A 9 -36.44 21.59 -2.35
CA ILE A 9 -35.01 21.53 -2.01
C ILE A 9 -34.85 20.29 -1.13
N ALA A 10 -34.27 19.23 -1.70
CA ALA A 10 -33.74 18.14 -0.92
C ALA A 10 -32.54 18.68 -0.13
N ALA A 11 -32.71 18.86 1.19
CA ALA A 11 -31.58 19.03 2.08
C ALA A 11 -30.83 17.70 2.11
N ALA A 12 -29.72 17.62 1.35
CA ALA A 12 -28.75 16.57 1.55
C ALA A 12 -28.21 16.74 2.99
N LEU A 13 -28.54 15.81 3.88
CA LEU A 13 -27.77 15.64 5.11
C LEU A 13 -26.34 15.36 4.67
N LEU A 14 -25.44 16.32 4.88
CA LEU A 14 -24.01 16.08 4.84
C LEU A 14 -23.67 15.11 5.99
N SER A 15 -23.71 13.82 5.68
CA SER A 15 -23.03 12.79 6.47
C SER A 15 -21.55 13.12 6.50
N GLY A 16 -21.02 13.42 7.69
CA GLY A 16 -19.59 13.62 7.88
C GLY A 16 -18.82 12.38 7.41
N ALA A 17 -17.84 12.59 6.55
CA ALA A 17 -16.96 11.53 6.09
C ALA A 17 -16.17 10.94 7.28
N PRO A 18 -15.81 9.64 7.23
CA PRO A 18 -15.05 8.96 8.28
C PRO A 18 -13.56 9.37 8.31
N ALA A 19 -12.86 9.06 9.42
CA ALA A 19 -11.47 9.43 9.68
C ALA A 19 -10.46 8.38 9.18
N MET A 20 -10.36 8.20 7.87
CA MET A 20 -9.28 7.44 7.23
C MET A 20 -8.06 8.31 6.94
N ALA A 21 -6.90 7.66 6.81
CA ALA A 21 -5.69 8.19 6.16
C ALA A 21 -5.95 8.59 4.69
N GLN A 22 -6.49 9.78 4.45
CA GLN A 22 -6.71 10.33 3.12
C GLN A 22 -5.58 11.29 2.76
N SER A 23 -5.12 11.22 1.50
CA SER A 23 -4.07 12.08 0.97
C SER A 23 -4.63 13.04 -0.06
N TRP A 24 -4.26 14.30 0.05
CA TRP A 24 -4.47 15.33 -0.95
C TRP A 24 -3.12 15.86 -1.35
N CYS A 25 -2.88 16.00 -2.65
CA CYS A 25 -1.63 16.51 -3.17
C CYS A 25 -1.88 17.80 -3.94
N SER A 26 -0.90 18.68 -3.94
CA SER A 26 -0.89 19.83 -4.85
C SER A 26 -0.83 19.32 -6.29
N ASN A 27 -1.75 19.75 -7.15
CA ASN A 27 -1.63 19.54 -8.59
C ASN A 27 -0.55 20.49 -9.09
N SER A 28 0.53 20.03 -9.73
CA SER A 28 1.66 20.96 -9.90
C SER A 28 2.53 20.77 -11.14
N ALA A 29 2.79 21.91 -11.77
CA ALA A 29 4.13 22.28 -12.18
C ALA A 29 4.97 22.61 -10.92
N PRO A 30 6.31 22.43 -10.91
CA PRO A 30 7.13 22.52 -9.70
C PRO A 30 7.03 23.88 -8.96
N ILE A 31 7.07 23.85 -7.63
CA ILE A 31 7.10 25.05 -6.77
C ILE A 31 8.55 25.52 -6.66
N GLN A 32 8.87 26.64 -7.31
CA GLN A 32 10.20 27.26 -7.27
C GLN A 32 10.40 27.99 -5.94
N ILE A 33 11.41 27.61 -5.17
CA ILE A 33 11.85 28.28 -3.95
C ILE A 33 13.09 29.08 -4.32
N GLY A 34 12.99 30.40 -4.36
CA GLY A 34 14.10 31.27 -4.74
C GLY A 34 14.44 31.29 -6.24
N SER A 35 15.13 32.34 -6.64
CA SER A 35 15.78 32.47 -7.95
C SER A 35 17.18 33.09 -7.81
N GLY A 36 17.85 32.81 -6.68
CA GLY A 36 19.10 33.45 -6.27
C GLY A 36 18.92 34.68 -5.37
N VAL A 37 17.71 34.93 -4.84
CA VAL A 37 17.39 36.07 -3.97
C VAL A 37 16.42 35.64 -2.89
N SER A 38 16.64 36.11 -1.66
CA SER A 38 15.80 35.85 -0.50
C SER A 38 14.37 36.34 -0.77
N GLY A 39 13.39 35.49 -0.50
CA GLY A 39 11.99 35.81 -0.63
C GLY A 39 11.07 34.60 -0.87
N PRO A 40 9.77 34.89 -1.05
CA PRO A 40 8.76 33.86 -1.24
C PRO A 40 8.93 33.07 -2.53
N ALA A 41 8.52 31.81 -2.48
CA ALA A 41 8.40 30.94 -3.64
C ALA A 41 7.51 31.56 -4.73
N ALA A 42 7.69 31.14 -5.99
CA ALA A 42 6.89 31.64 -7.10
C ALA A 42 5.38 31.33 -6.93
N THR A 43 5.07 30.19 -6.30
CA THR A 43 3.71 29.82 -5.89
C THR A 43 3.60 29.98 -4.38
N TYR A 44 2.98 31.07 -3.93
CA TYR A 44 2.96 31.46 -2.52
C TYR A 44 1.64 32.14 -2.13
N PRO A 45 0.73 31.45 -1.40
CA PRO A 45 0.83 30.06 -0.97
C PRO A 45 0.63 29.05 -2.09
N SER A 46 1.20 27.86 -1.93
CA SER A 46 0.70 26.64 -2.57
C SER A 46 -0.47 26.10 -1.76
N THR A 47 -1.58 25.77 -2.41
CA THR A 47 -2.82 25.40 -1.70
C THR A 47 -3.31 24.00 -2.06
N ILE A 48 -3.91 23.36 -1.06
CA ILE A 48 -4.64 22.11 -1.19
C ILE A 48 -6.04 22.34 -0.62
N VAL A 49 -7.07 22.01 -1.40
CA VAL A 49 -8.45 22.03 -0.91
C VAL A 49 -8.80 20.64 -0.42
N VAL A 50 -8.97 20.50 0.89
CA VAL A 50 -9.48 19.30 1.53
C VAL A 50 -10.99 19.36 1.58
N ALA A 51 -11.64 18.37 0.98
CA ALA A 51 -13.07 18.19 1.00
C ALA A 51 -13.39 16.72 1.33
N ASP A 52 -14.57 16.51 1.90
CA ASP A 52 -15.08 15.19 2.27
C ASP A 52 -14.13 14.39 3.18
N ALA A 53 -13.37 15.09 4.04
CA ALA A 53 -12.56 14.50 5.11
C ALA A 53 -13.37 14.38 6.42
N ALA A 54 -12.86 13.59 7.37
CA ALA A 54 -13.38 13.60 8.73
C ALA A 54 -13.46 15.00 9.33
N THR A 55 -14.37 15.21 10.28
CA THR A 55 -14.58 16.51 10.91
C THR A 55 -13.58 16.83 12.02
N SER A 56 -12.64 15.92 12.31
CA SER A 56 -11.59 16.10 13.31
C SER A 56 -10.30 15.42 12.87
N ILE A 57 -9.17 16.12 12.97
CA ILE A 57 -7.84 15.55 12.73
C ILE A 57 -7.42 14.73 13.94
N VAL A 58 -7.02 13.48 13.71
CA VAL A 58 -6.50 12.58 14.73
C VAL A 58 -5.03 12.25 14.52
N GLU A 59 -4.57 12.30 13.28
CA GLU A 59 -3.19 12.11 12.87
C GLU A 59 -2.97 12.83 11.54
N MET A 60 -1.76 13.31 11.28
CA MET A 60 -1.40 13.89 9.99
C MET A 60 0.08 13.75 9.65
N SER A 61 0.39 13.81 8.35
CA SER A 61 1.75 13.94 7.84
C SER A 61 1.77 14.80 6.58
N ILE A 62 2.93 15.38 6.29
CA ILE A 62 3.19 16.16 5.08
C ILE A 62 4.30 15.48 4.29
N SER A 63 4.10 15.21 3.00
CA SER A 63 5.21 14.82 2.12
C SER A 63 5.68 16.01 1.29
N ILE A 64 7.00 16.16 1.18
CA ILE A 64 7.65 17.07 0.24
C ILE A 64 8.28 16.20 -0.85
N ASN A 65 7.89 16.40 -2.10
CA ASN A 65 8.25 15.52 -3.20
C ASN A 65 9.24 16.20 -4.14
N GLY A 66 10.37 15.53 -4.42
CA GLY A 66 11.33 15.96 -5.45
C GLY A 66 12.00 17.31 -5.15
N LEU A 67 12.44 17.52 -3.92
CA LEU A 67 13.21 18.69 -3.50
C LEU A 67 14.58 18.70 -4.18
N THR A 68 14.88 19.80 -4.87
CA THR A 68 16.21 20.16 -5.36
C THR A 68 16.52 21.56 -4.84
N HIS A 69 17.64 21.77 -4.16
CA HIS A 69 18.07 23.08 -3.67
C HIS A 69 19.59 23.10 -3.54
N SER A 70 20.25 24.21 -3.88
CA SER A 70 21.71 24.34 -3.73
C SER A 70 22.15 24.67 -2.30
N PHE A 71 21.24 25.12 -1.44
CA PHE A 71 21.50 25.33 -0.02
C PHE A 71 20.24 25.07 0.82
N PRO A 72 19.94 23.81 1.19
CA PRO A 72 18.66 23.45 1.82
C PRO A 72 18.35 24.18 3.13
N ASP A 73 19.38 24.63 3.85
CA ASP A 73 19.24 25.39 5.09
C ASP A 73 18.37 26.63 4.91
N ASP A 74 18.45 27.28 3.75
CA ASP A 74 17.72 28.53 3.48
C ASP A 74 16.20 28.32 3.33
N ILE A 75 15.72 27.07 3.38
CA ILE A 75 14.31 26.73 3.13
C ILE A 75 13.48 26.92 4.41
N GLU A 76 12.56 27.88 4.35
CA GLU A 76 11.50 28.05 5.34
C GLU A 76 10.14 27.56 4.82
N LEU A 77 9.46 26.69 5.58
CA LEU A 77 8.13 26.17 5.28
C LEU A 77 7.14 26.43 6.42
N LEU A 78 6.08 27.21 6.14
CA LEU A 78 4.96 27.44 7.04
C LEU A 78 3.69 26.74 6.53
N LEU A 79 3.11 25.89 7.35
CA LEU A 79 1.82 25.23 7.09
C LEU A 79 0.69 25.96 7.81
N VAL A 80 -0.37 26.30 7.07
CA VAL A 80 -1.58 26.92 7.60
C VAL A 80 -2.79 26.04 7.33
N GLY A 81 -3.47 25.65 8.41
CA GLY A 81 -4.71 24.86 8.37
C GLY A 81 -5.96 25.72 8.14
N PRO A 82 -7.09 25.10 7.76
CA PRO A 82 -8.31 25.80 7.35
C PRO A 82 -9.00 26.58 8.47
N ALA A 83 -8.72 26.25 9.73
CA ALA A 83 -9.21 26.98 10.90
C ALA A 83 -8.20 28.02 11.44
N GLY A 84 -7.14 28.32 10.68
CA GLY A 84 -6.16 29.35 10.99
C GLY A 84 -5.01 28.90 11.88
N GLN A 85 -4.92 27.59 12.16
CA GLN A 85 -3.72 27.00 12.77
C GLN A 85 -2.52 27.28 11.88
N LYS A 86 -1.37 27.61 12.46
CA LYS A 86 -0.17 27.96 11.71
C LYS A 86 1.07 27.47 12.44
N MET A 87 1.88 26.66 11.77
CA MET A 87 3.05 26.00 12.33
C MET A 87 4.17 25.96 11.30
N ILE A 88 5.38 26.29 11.73
CA ILE A 88 6.59 26.08 10.95
C ILE A 88 6.84 24.58 10.91
N ILE A 89 7.07 24.04 9.72
CA ILE A 89 7.24 22.59 9.54
C ILE A 89 8.68 22.22 9.15
N GLN A 90 9.42 23.19 8.62
CA GLN A 90 10.83 23.11 8.28
C GLN A 90 11.40 24.53 8.28
N SER A 91 12.53 24.74 8.94
CA SER A 91 13.31 25.98 8.89
C SER A 91 14.75 25.68 9.30
N ASP A 92 15.73 26.29 8.62
CA ASP A 92 17.15 26.15 8.92
C ASP A 92 17.63 24.69 9.00
N THR A 93 17.33 23.88 7.97
CA THR A 93 17.71 22.45 7.96
C THR A 93 18.27 21.97 6.63
N GLY A 94 19.21 21.02 6.71
CA GLY A 94 19.82 20.32 5.59
C GLY A 94 21.22 20.81 5.26
N GLY A 95 21.66 21.89 5.90
CA GLY A 95 23.00 22.44 5.82
C GLY A 95 23.36 22.90 4.42
N SER A 96 24.66 22.90 4.11
CA SER A 96 25.20 23.47 2.86
C SER A 96 25.36 22.47 1.72
N THR A 97 24.78 21.27 1.81
CA THR A 97 24.93 20.25 0.76
C THR A 97 23.77 20.32 -0.21
N ASP A 98 24.05 20.53 -1.49
CA ASP A 98 23.04 20.50 -2.55
C ASP A 98 22.22 19.21 -2.48
N VAL A 99 20.89 19.34 -2.46
CA VAL A 99 19.97 18.21 -2.59
C VAL A 99 19.42 18.15 -4.01
N PHE A 100 19.18 16.95 -4.52
CA PHE A 100 18.68 16.75 -5.88
C PHE A 100 17.57 15.69 -5.92
N GLY A 101 16.32 16.12 -6.17
CA GLY A 101 15.16 15.25 -6.33
C GLY A 101 14.79 14.44 -5.08
N VAL A 102 15.12 14.91 -3.88
CA VAL A 102 14.87 14.20 -2.62
C VAL A 102 13.39 14.30 -2.23
N SER A 103 12.79 13.19 -1.84
CA SER A 103 11.43 13.17 -1.28
C SER A 103 11.45 12.67 0.16
N TYR A 104 10.82 13.41 1.06
CA TYR A 104 10.76 13.07 2.49
C TYR A 104 9.39 13.38 3.08
N VAL A 105 9.13 12.82 4.27
CA VAL A 105 7.86 12.97 4.99
C VAL A 105 8.13 13.63 6.33
N LEU A 106 7.29 14.60 6.70
CA LEU A 106 7.21 15.17 8.03
C LEU A 106 6.04 14.53 8.78
N SER A 107 6.30 14.03 9.99
CA SER A 107 5.33 13.38 10.86
C SER A 107 5.80 13.39 12.32
N ASP A 108 4.86 13.45 13.27
CA ASP A 108 5.16 13.37 14.71
C ASP A 108 5.86 12.05 15.10
N VAL A 109 5.71 10.99 14.31
CA VAL A 109 6.36 9.68 14.53
C VAL A 109 7.70 9.53 13.80
N GLY A 110 8.21 10.58 13.17
CA GLY A 110 9.56 10.57 12.57
C GLY A 110 10.63 10.20 13.61
N ALA A 111 11.63 9.40 13.22
CA ALA A 111 12.64 8.87 14.14
C ALA A 111 13.49 10.01 14.77
N GLY A 112 13.78 11.04 13.99
CA GLY A 112 14.50 12.26 14.38
C GLY A 112 13.89 13.50 13.72
N GLY A 113 14.38 14.69 14.07
CA GLY A 113 14.13 15.89 13.26
C GLY A 113 14.92 15.83 11.95
N LEU A 114 14.62 16.74 11.03
CA LEU A 114 15.47 16.99 9.87
C LEU A 114 16.90 17.31 10.35
N PRO A 115 17.93 16.85 9.64
CA PRO A 115 19.30 17.18 9.99
C PRO A 115 19.53 18.68 9.82
N ASP A 116 20.19 19.30 10.80
CA ASP A 116 20.70 20.67 10.73
C ASP A 116 21.94 20.70 9.81
N ALA A 117 23.05 20.08 10.23
CA ALA A 117 24.34 20.23 9.53
C ALA A 117 24.62 19.23 8.38
N THR A 118 23.71 18.32 8.03
CA THR A 118 23.96 17.27 7.01
C THR A 118 22.85 17.20 5.98
N GLU A 119 23.16 16.67 4.80
CA GLU A 119 22.21 16.50 3.69
C GLU A 119 20.87 15.86 4.12
N ILE A 120 19.77 16.42 3.65
CA ILE A 120 18.44 15.81 3.76
C ILE A 120 18.39 14.64 2.78
N VAL A 121 18.13 13.44 3.30
CA VAL A 121 17.95 12.23 2.51
C VAL A 121 16.50 11.75 2.56
N VAL A 122 16.16 10.77 1.72
CA VAL A 122 14.83 10.15 1.76
C VAL A 122 14.58 9.54 3.13
N GLY A 123 13.47 9.93 3.77
CA GLY A 123 13.14 9.47 5.11
C GLY A 123 11.85 10.08 5.65
N THR A 124 11.58 9.77 6.92
CA THR A 124 10.50 10.41 7.68
C THR A 124 11.07 11.06 8.93
N TYR A 125 10.81 12.35 9.05
CA TYR A 125 11.36 13.23 10.07
C TYR A 125 10.23 13.89 10.86
N ARG A 126 10.53 14.35 12.07
CA ARG A 126 9.65 15.28 12.78
C ARG A 126 9.77 16.67 12.15
N PRO A 127 8.71 17.49 12.16
CA PRO A 127 8.83 18.92 11.90
C PRO A 127 10.01 19.50 12.69
N THR A 128 10.82 20.33 12.06
CA THR A 128 12.08 20.83 12.65
C THR A 128 12.26 22.29 12.32
N ASP A 129 12.71 23.06 13.30
CA ASP A 129 12.98 24.49 13.18
C ASP A 129 14.25 24.78 14.00
N VAL A 130 15.32 25.14 13.30
CA VAL A 130 16.65 25.43 13.87
C VAL A 130 16.91 26.94 13.93
N GLY A 131 15.90 27.71 14.27
CA GLY A 131 16.04 29.14 14.47
C GLY A 131 15.13 29.60 15.57
N ALA A 132 14.85 30.89 15.62
CA ALA A 132 13.62 31.38 16.22
C ALA A 132 13.36 32.77 15.64
N GLY A 133 12.09 33.08 15.41
CA GLY A 133 11.69 34.40 14.94
C GLY A 133 11.55 34.52 13.43
N ASP A 134 11.39 33.39 12.73
CA ASP A 134 11.12 33.31 11.30
C ASP A 134 9.91 34.18 10.93
N THR A 135 10.01 34.84 9.79
CA THR A 135 8.99 35.80 9.35
C THR A 135 8.55 35.54 7.92
N PHE A 136 7.27 35.19 7.73
CA PHE A 136 6.74 34.95 6.40
C PHE A 136 6.13 36.22 5.80
N ALA A 137 6.61 36.62 4.63
CA ALA A 137 6.11 37.81 3.93
C ALA A 137 4.62 37.65 3.58
N ALA A 138 3.88 38.77 3.53
CA ALA A 138 2.50 38.78 3.05
C ALA A 138 2.45 38.20 1.62
N PRO A 139 1.46 37.35 1.27
CA PRO A 139 0.16 37.14 1.94
C PRO A 139 0.14 36.13 3.11
N ALA A 140 1.27 35.60 3.58
CA ALA A 140 1.26 34.72 4.75
C ALA A 140 0.67 35.42 5.99
N PRO A 141 -0.08 34.69 6.84
CA PRO A 141 -0.57 35.25 8.10
C PRO A 141 0.62 35.68 8.98
N ALA A 142 0.49 36.82 9.65
CA ALA A 142 1.47 37.25 10.63
C ALA A 142 1.55 36.26 11.81
N GLY A 143 2.73 36.15 12.42
CA GLY A 143 2.98 35.36 13.62
C GLY A 143 2.21 35.86 14.87
N PRO A 144 2.45 35.26 16.04
CA PRO A 144 3.43 34.21 16.31
C PRO A 144 3.04 32.87 15.65
N TYR A 145 4.04 32.12 15.20
CA TYR A 145 3.86 30.75 14.70
C TYR A 145 4.03 29.74 15.84
N SER A 146 3.62 28.50 15.60
CA SER A 146 3.96 27.39 16.49
C SER A 146 5.25 26.75 15.97
N ASP A 147 6.27 26.72 16.81
CA ASP A 147 7.62 26.32 16.41
C ASP A 147 7.92 24.90 16.92
N PRO A 148 8.34 23.97 16.05
CA PRO A 148 8.78 22.64 16.45
C PRO A 148 10.18 22.68 17.07
N ALA A 149 10.65 21.54 17.58
CA ALA A 149 12.00 21.45 18.12
C ALA A 149 13.06 21.64 17.01
N PRO A 150 14.26 22.17 17.33
CA PRO A 150 14.68 22.68 18.64
C PRO A 150 14.17 24.07 19.05
N ALA A 151 13.66 24.90 18.14
CA ALA A 151 13.18 26.25 18.43
C ALA A 151 12.05 26.31 19.47
N GLY A 152 11.15 25.31 19.43
CA GLY A 152 10.02 25.16 20.32
C GLY A 152 9.71 23.70 20.65
N ALA A 153 8.44 23.43 20.95
CA ALA A 153 7.96 22.10 21.33
C ALA A 153 6.67 21.70 20.59
N ALA A 154 6.27 22.48 19.58
CA ALA A 154 5.07 22.18 18.81
C ALA A 154 5.27 20.91 17.98
N THR A 155 4.19 20.14 17.88
CA THR A 155 4.05 18.98 17.00
C THR A 155 2.77 19.13 16.19
N PHE A 156 2.60 18.34 15.13
CA PHE A 156 1.34 18.33 14.39
C PHE A 156 0.16 17.98 15.29
N ALA A 157 0.33 17.02 16.19
CA ALA A 157 -0.68 16.65 17.16
C ALA A 157 -1.05 17.80 18.09
N SER A 158 -0.09 18.62 18.54
CA SER A 158 -0.39 19.74 19.44
C SER A 158 -1.10 20.91 18.74
N VAL A 159 -0.85 21.10 17.43
CA VAL A 159 -1.34 22.27 16.68
C VAL A 159 -2.64 21.95 15.93
N PHE A 160 -2.73 20.78 15.29
CA PHE A 160 -3.79 20.48 14.33
C PHE A 160 -4.79 19.43 14.85
N ASN A 161 -4.42 18.51 15.74
CA ASN A 161 -5.37 17.47 16.20
C ASN A 161 -6.60 18.09 16.88
N GLY A 162 -7.75 17.44 16.71
CA GLY A 162 -9.05 17.90 17.20
C GLY A 162 -9.75 18.89 16.26
N SER A 163 -9.02 19.57 15.36
CA SER A 163 -9.59 20.58 14.45
C SER A 163 -10.26 19.96 13.21
N ASN A 164 -11.17 20.68 12.56
CA ASN A 164 -11.80 20.24 11.32
C ASN A 164 -10.85 20.47 10.13
N PRO A 165 -10.43 19.43 9.40
CA PRO A 165 -9.51 19.55 8.27
C PRO A 165 -10.15 20.03 6.96
N ASN A 166 -11.47 20.06 6.84
CA ASN A 166 -12.13 20.45 5.59
C ASN A 166 -11.97 21.96 5.35
N GLY A 167 -11.44 22.30 4.17
CA GLY A 167 -11.14 23.67 3.78
C GLY A 167 -9.79 23.78 3.09
N THR A 168 -9.32 25.02 2.92
CA THR A 168 -8.04 25.29 2.27
C THR A 168 -6.89 25.15 3.25
N TRP A 169 -5.97 24.25 2.93
CA TRP A 169 -4.64 24.20 3.52
C TRP A 169 -3.67 24.98 2.64
N SER A 170 -2.80 25.75 3.27
CA SER A 170 -1.82 26.60 2.57
C SER A 170 -0.41 26.29 3.06
N LEU A 171 0.48 25.98 2.13
CA LEU A 171 1.92 25.89 2.37
C LEU A 171 2.59 27.16 1.81
N TYR A 172 3.27 27.87 2.68
CA TYR A 172 4.09 29.02 2.35
C TYR A 172 5.54 28.57 2.39
N ALA A 173 6.25 28.74 1.27
CA ALA A 173 7.65 28.39 1.14
C ALA A 173 8.46 29.65 0.83
N MET A 174 9.61 29.81 1.49
CA MET A 174 10.55 30.90 1.21
C MET A 174 11.98 30.36 1.15
N ASP A 175 12.82 31.12 0.47
CA ASP A 175 14.27 31.06 0.58
C ASP A 175 14.66 32.29 1.42
N ASP A 176 15.30 32.10 2.57
CA ASP A 176 15.58 33.21 3.49
C ASP A 176 16.93 33.89 3.20
N ALA A 177 17.78 33.32 2.34
CA ALA A 177 19.09 33.84 1.98
C ALA A 177 19.20 34.20 0.47
N ASN A 178 20.34 34.78 0.08
CA ASN A 178 20.59 35.13 -1.32
C ASN A 178 21.58 34.16 -1.95
N SER A 179 21.61 34.14 -3.29
CA SER A 179 22.54 33.39 -4.16
C SER A 179 22.10 31.98 -4.51
N ASP A 180 21.38 31.31 -3.62
CA ASP A 180 20.92 29.94 -3.79
C ASP A 180 19.44 29.89 -4.18
N GLY A 181 18.99 28.67 -4.48
CA GLY A 181 17.60 28.44 -4.84
C GLY A 181 17.35 27.02 -5.29
N GLY A 182 16.09 26.75 -5.60
CA GLY A 182 15.64 25.43 -5.94
C GLY A 182 14.15 25.31 -6.18
N GLN A 183 13.65 24.10 -6.00
CA GLN A 183 12.25 23.77 -6.21
C GLN A 183 11.90 22.46 -5.50
N PHE A 184 10.61 22.25 -5.29
CA PHE A 184 10.08 20.92 -5.06
C PHE A 184 8.93 20.65 -6.03
N ALA A 185 8.77 19.41 -6.45
CA ALA A 185 7.75 19.02 -7.42
C ALA A 185 6.34 19.30 -6.90
N GLY A 186 6.12 19.08 -5.61
CA GLY A 186 4.87 19.37 -4.92
C GLY A 186 4.85 18.82 -3.50
N TRP A 187 3.74 19.02 -2.81
CA TRP A 187 3.55 18.50 -1.46
C TRP A 187 2.21 17.78 -1.33
N CYS A 188 2.13 16.86 -0.39
CA CYS A 188 0.89 16.16 -0.05
C CYS A 188 0.59 16.29 1.44
N LEU A 189 -0.67 16.55 1.76
CA LEU A 189 -1.22 16.44 3.10
C LEU A 189 -1.90 15.08 3.24
N ARG A 190 -1.56 14.36 4.29
CA ARG A 190 -2.22 13.12 4.68
C ARG A 190 -2.85 13.30 6.06
N LEU A 191 -4.11 12.89 6.22
CA LEU A 191 -4.87 12.99 7.47
C LEU A 191 -5.44 11.63 7.85
N GLY A 192 -5.39 11.23 9.11
CA GLY A 192 -5.96 9.98 9.63
C GLY A 192 -4.92 8.89 9.90
N ALA A 193 -5.26 7.92 10.76
CA ALA A 193 -4.37 6.81 11.05
C ALA A 193 -4.22 5.92 9.81
N PRO A 194 -2.99 5.49 9.47
CA PRO A 194 -2.67 4.71 8.26
C PRO A 194 -3.16 3.25 8.35
N LEU A 195 -4.15 2.96 9.18
CA LEU A 195 -4.60 1.60 9.45
C LEU A 195 -5.85 1.31 8.66
N LYS A 196 -5.77 0.26 7.83
CA LYS A 196 -6.87 -0.19 6.98
C LYS A 196 -7.09 -1.67 7.15
N ILE A 197 -8.32 -2.12 7.09
CA ILE A 197 -8.67 -3.53 6.93
C ILE A 197 -8.21 -3.95 5.53
N SER A 198 -7.16 -4.76 5.43
CA SER A 198 -6.58 -5.18 4.15
C SER A 198 -7.15 -6.50 3.65
N GLU A 199 -7.47 -7.41 4.56
CA GLU A 199 -8.01 -8.72 4.22
C GLU A 199 -8.88 -9.24 5.35
N PHE A 200 -9.96 -9.92 5.04
CA PHE A 200 -10.78 -10.58 6.05
C PHE A 200 -11.58 -11.74 5.47
N ARG A 201 -12.01 -12.62 6.37
CA ARG A 201 -13.10 -13.56 6.11
C ARG A 201 -13.95 -13.72 7.37
N VAL A 202 -15.25 -13.85 7.18
CA VAL A 202 -16.25 -14.04 8.25
C VAL A 202 -16.78 -15.48 8.30
N ARG A 203 -16.20 -16.36 7.48
CA ARG A 203 -16.48 -17.80 7.43
C ARG A 203 -15.36 -18.46 6.64
N GLY A 204 -15.07 -19.72 6.97
CA GLY A 204 -14.11 -20.55 6.23
C GLY A 204 -14.55 -22.01 6.20
N PRO A 205 -13.67 -22.93 5.78
CA PRO A 205 -13.97 -24.36 5.74
C PRO A 205 -14.40 -24.94 7.09
N ASN A 206 -13.90 -24.40 8.20
CA ASN A 206 -14.25 -24.86 9.55
C ASN A 206 -15.57 -24.27 10.09
N GLY A 207 -16.35 -23.55 9.27
CA GLY A 207 -17.66 -23.01 9.63
C GLY A 207 -17.64 -21.52 9.95
N ALA A 208 -18.64 -21.07 10.71
CA ALA A 208 -18.90 -19.64 10.95
C ALA A 208 -17.75 -18.97 11.72
N ASN A 209 -17.18 -19.66 12.71
CA ASN A 209 -16.05 -19.14 13.50
C ASN A 209 -14.68 -19.26 12.82
N ASP A 210 -14.63 -19.65 11.54
CA ASP A 210 -13.37 -19.72 10.81
C ASP A 210 -13.03 -18.37 10.17
N GLU A 211 -12.60 -17.45 11.02
CA GLU A 211 -12.59 -16.01 10.72
C GLU A 211 -11.24 -15.38 11.04
N TYR A 212 -10.92 -14.33 10.28
CA TYR A 212 -9.85 -13.41 10.61
C TYR A 212 -10.10 -12.03 10.01
N ILE A 213 -9.43 -11.04 10.60
CA ILE A 213 -9.40 -9.66 10.16
C ILE A 213 -7.94 -9.23 10.18
N GLU A 214 -7.44 -8.82 9.02
CA GLU A 214 -6.11 -8.28 8.84
C GLU A 214 -6.17 -6.76 8.71
N ILE A 215 -5.28 -6.10 9.44
CA ILE A 215 -5.10 -4.66 9.43
C ILE A 215 -3.72 -4.38 8.83
N HIS A 216 -3.65 -3.54 7.82
CA HIS A 216 -2.41 -3.07 7.19
C HIS A 216 -2.12 -1.63 7.62
N ASN A 217 -0.86 -1.36 7.94
CA ASN A 217 -0.32 -0.02 8.11
C ASN A 217 0.28 0.46 6.78
N ASP A 218 -0.46 1.22 5.99
CA ASP A 218 0.01 1.73 4.69
C ASP A 218 0.96 2.96 4.81
N SER A 219 1.46 3.24 6.02
CA SER A 219 2.49 4.25 6.24
C SER A 219 3.89 3.72 5.87
N PRO A 220 4.77 4.56 5.29
CA PRO A 220 6.18 4.24 5.14
C PRO A 220 6.95 4.21 6.47
N THR A 221 6.28 4.45 7.60
CA THR A 221 6.84 4.35 8.96
C THR A 221 6.00 3.46 9.88
N PRO A 222 6.59 2.92 10.96
CA PRO A 222 5.83 2.20 11.96
C PRO A 222 4.77 3.10 12.62
N THR A 223 3.57 2.55 12.77
CA THR A 223 2.45 3.23 13.44
C THR A 223 2.35 2.73 14.87
N LEU A 224 2.59 3.62 15.83
CA LEU A 224 2.45 3.33 17.26
C LEU A 224 1.01 3.57 17.72
N ILE A 225 0.35 2.52 18.20
CA ILE A 225 -1.02 2.65 18.72
C ILE A 225 -1.03 3.44 20.01
N SER A 226 -1.78 4.54 20.01
CA SER A 226 -2.02 5.37 21.18
C SER A 226 -3.45 5.88 21.18
N SER A 227 -4.22 5.50 22.20
CA SER A 227 -5.58 5.97 22.45
C SER A 227 -5.70 6.45 23.89
N PRO A 228 -5.44 7.73 24.17
CA PRO A 228 -5.61 8.30 25.50
C PRO A 228 -7.03 8.10 26.01
N GLY A 229 -7.18 7.50 27.19
CA GLY A 229 -8.49 7.23 27.81
C GLY A 229 -9.15 5.90 27.40
N SER A 230 -8.51 5.09 26.56
CA SER A 230 -8.92 3.71 26.28
C SER A 230 -7.73 2.75 26.32
N SER A 231 -7.95 1.45 26.07
CA SER A 231 -6.89 0.43 26.06
C SER A 231 -6.21 0.26 24.69
N GLY A 232 -6.69 0.93 23.64
CA GLY A 232 -6.16 0.76 22.28
C GLY A 232 -7.19 1.02 21.18
N TYR A 233 -6.88 0.60 19.97
CA TYR A 233 -7.80 0.69 18.84
C TYR A 233 -8.64 -0.59 18.77
N ALA A 234 -9.96 -0.48 18.81
CA ALA A 234 -10.84 -1.65 18.70
C ALA A 234 -11.17 -1.97 17.26
N ILE A 235 -11.21 -3.27 16.95
CA ILE A 235 -11.82 -3.78 15.74
C ILE A 235 -13.12 -4.45 16.16
N ALA A 236 -14.24 -3.89 15.72
CA ALA A 236 -15.57 -4.29 16.16
C ALA A 236 -16.44 -4.70 14.98
N ALA A 237 -17.34 -5.66 15.22
CA ALA A 237 -18.39 -6.00 14.26
C ALA A 237 -19.61 -5.10 14.46
N SER A 238 -20.51 -5.08 13.48
CA SER A 238 -21.67 -4.18 13.44
C SER A 238 -22.69 -4.33 14.58
N ASN A 239 -22.56 -5.39 15.38
CA ASN A 239 -23.27 -5.54 16.65
C ASN A 239 -22.74 -4.64 17.80
N GLY A 240 -21.74 -3.79 17.55
CA GLY A 240 -21.20 -2.87 18.54
C GLY A 240 -20.18 -3.49 19.51
N VAL A 241 -19.77 -4.74 19.28
CA VAL A 241 -18.87 -5.47 20.18
C VAL A 241 -17.49 -5.62 19.53
N ALA A 242 -16.45 -5.22 20.24
CA ALA A 242 -15.08 -5.43 19.83
C ALA A 242 -14.80 -6.93 19.68
N ARG A 243 -14.22 -7.32 18.54
CA ARG A 243 -13.63 -8.63 18.32
C ARG A 243 -12.23 -8.64 18.91
N CYS A 244 -11.39 -7.69 18.53
CA CYS A 244 -10.06 -7.54 19.13
C CYS A 244 -9.75 -6.07 19.42
N VAL A 245 -8.69 -5.84 20.20
CA VAL A 245 -8.13 -4.52 20.47
C VAL A 245 -6.64 -4.58 20.15
N ILE A 246 -6.17 -3.69 19.29
CA ILE A 246 -4.74 -3.42 19.13
C ILE A 246 -4.33 -2.56 20.33
N ALA A 247 -3.57 -3.14 21.26
CA ALA A 247 -3.28 -2.49 22.54
C ALA A 247 -2.40 -1.25 22.37
N ASN A 248 -2.60 -0.25 23.22
CA ASN A 248 -1.70 0.90 23.33
C ASN A 248 -0.23 0.43 23.48
N GLY A 249 0.67 1.09 22.75
CA GLY A 249 2.09 0.73 22.71
C GLY A 249 2.45 -0.34 21.67
N THR A 250 1.48 -0.94 20.98
CA THR A 250 1.76 -1.80 19.82
C THR A 250 2.30 -0.96 18.68
N ALA A 251 3.47 -1.32 18.14
CA ALA A 251 3.99 -0.73 16.91
C ALA A 251 3.69 -1.67 15.74
N ILE A 252 2.87 -1.22 14.79
CA ILE A 252 2.67 -1.93 13.53
C ILE A 252 3.75 -1.43 12.57
N PRO A 253 4.64 -2.29 12.05
CA PRO A 253 5.75 -1.86 11.18
C PRO A 253 5.28 -1.05 9.96
N ALA A 254 6.18 -0.28 9.35
CA ALA A 254 5.94 0.37 8.07
C ALA A 254 5.49 -0.67 7.03
N ASN A 255 4.37 -0.43 6.33
CA ASN A 255 3.75 -1.40 5.42
C ASN A 255 3.50 -2.79 6.05
N GLY A 256 3.45 -2.84 7.37
CA GLY A 256 3.29 -4.03 8.18
C GLY A 256 1.83 -4.34 8.47
N HIS A 257 1.59 -5.49 9.09
CA HIS A 257 0.26 -6.01 9.30
C HIS A 257 0.00 -6.35 10.77
N PHE A 258 -1.27 -6.38 11.16
CA PHE A 258 -1.75 -6.87 12.44
C PHE A 258 -2.93 -7.81 12.20
N LEU A 259 -2.91 -8.99 12.82
CA LEU A 259 -3.91 -10.03 12.57
C LEU A 259 -4.79 -10.29 13.80
N CYS A 260 -6.10 -10.21 13.62
CA CYS A 260 -7.08 -10.69 14.57
C CYS A 260 -7.71 -11.99 14.07
N VAL A 261 -7.78 -13.01 14.92
CA VAL A 261 -8.32 -14.33 14.51
C VAL A 261 -9.38 -14.82 15.49
N ASN A 262 -10.39 -15.52 14.97
CA ASN A 262 -11.31 -16.24 15.84
C ASN A 262 -10.67 -17.55 16.29
N SER A 263 -10.27 -17.63 17.56
CA SER A 263 -9.54 -18.78 18.11
C SER A 263 -10.38 -20.07 18.18
N VAL A 264 -11.68 -20.00 17.91
CA VAL A 264 -12.58 -21.18 17.88
C VAL A 264 -12.45 -21.95 16.57
N GLY A 265 -12.27 -21.27 15.43
CA GLY A 265 -12.35 -21.91 14.11
C GLY A 265 -11.23 -21.59 13.12
N TYR A 266 -10.40 -20.57 13.38
CA TYR A 266 -9.39 -20.09 12.43
C TYR A 266 -8.47 -21.19 11.88
N SER A 267 -8.59 -21.45 10.58
CA SER A 267 -7.92 -22.56 9.88
C SER A 267 -6.59 -22.22 9.22
N LEU A 268 -6.21 -20.94 9.14
CA LEU A 268 -5.01 -20.50 8.40
C LEU A 268 -3.80 -20.17 9.27
N GLY A 269 -3.81 -20.56 10.55
CA GLY A 269 -2.74 -20.22 11.49
C GLY A 269 -1.37 -20.82 11.17
N ALA A 270 -1.27 -21.71 10.18
CA ALA A 270 -0.01 -22.25 9.66
C ALA A 270 0.49 -21.55 8.38
N TYR A 271 -0.25 -20.56 7.84
CA TYR A 271 0.19 -19.79 6.67
C TYR A 271 1.56 -19.13 6.96
N PRO A 272 2.56 -19.21 6.06
CA PRO A 272 3.87 -18.59 6.27
C PRO A 272 3.79 -17.06 6.44
N ALA A 273 4.24 -16.54 7.58
CA ALA A 273 4.28 -15.10 7.83
C ALA A 273 5.70 -14.56 7.60
N GLY A 274 6.60 -14.85 8.54
CA GLY A 274 7.98 -14.38 8.57
C GLY A 274 9.01 -15.52 8.53
N VAL A 275 10.21 -15.26 9.04
CA VAL A 275 11.29 -16.27 9.10
C VAL A 275 11.00 -17.28 10.20
N GLY A 276 10.51 -18.46 9.82
CA GLY A 276 10.15 -19.52 10.77
C GLY A 276 8.91 -19.22 11.61
N THR A 277 8.16 -18.18 11.26
CA THR A 277 6.89 -17.81 11.90
C THR A 277 5.72 -18.04 10.97
N VAL A 278 4.54 -18.15 11.55
CA VAL A 278 3.28 -18.40 10.84
C VAL A 278 2.28 -17.29 11.17
N ALA A 279 1.19 -17.22 10.41
CA ALA A 279 0.09 -16.28 10.57
C ALA A 279 -0.77 -16.60 11.81
N SER A 280 -0.15 -16.80 12.98
CA SER A 280 -0.88 -16.78 14.24
C SER A 280 -1.45 -15.39 14.48
N GLY A 281 -2.68 -15.30 15.00
CA GLY A 281 -3.27 -14.01 15.35
C GLY A 281 -2.42 -13.25 16.37
N ASN A 282 -2.19 -11.97 16.14
CA ASN A 282 -1.61 -11.05 17.12
C ASN A 282 -2.60 -10.76 18.26
N ALA A 283 -3.89 -10.77 17.96
CA ALA A 283 -4.97 -10.79 18.93
C ALA A 283 -6.00 -11.87 18.55
N THR A 284 -6.75 -12.33 19.54
CA THR A 284 -7.76 -13.39 19.36
C THR A 284 -9.12 -12.96 19.86
N TYR A 285 -10.16 -13.55 19.28
CA TYR A 285 -11.53 -13.41 19.73
C TYR A 285 -12.27 -14.74 19.60
N THR A 286 -13.46 -14.85 20.21
CA THR A 286 -14.26 -16.09 20.15
C THR A 286 -15.68 -15.85 19.66
N THR A 287 -16.12 -14.60 19.59
CA THR A 287 -17.46 -14.24 19.15
C THR A 287 -17.50 -14.15 17.64
N ASP A 288 -18.33 -14.99 17.04
CA ASP A 288 -18.69 -14.99 15.62
C ASP A 288 -18.98 -13.58 15.07
N ILE A 289 -18.48 -13.30 13.87
CA ILE A 289 -18.89 -12.17 13.03
C ILE A 289 -19.94 -12.75 12.07
N PRO A 290 -21.23 -12.40 12.24
CA PRO A 290 -22.27 -12.97 11.38
C PRO A 290 -21.98 -12.71 9.90
N ASP A 291 -22.38 -13.66 9.05
CA ASP A 291 -22.22 -13.49 7.60
C ASP A 291 -22.78 -12.14 7.14
N ASN A 292 -22.03 -11.46 6.28
CA ASN A 292 -22.36 -10.14 5.73
C ASN A 292 -22.42 -8.98 6.73
N ALA A 293 -22.08 -9.19 8.01
CA ALA A 293 -21.93 -8.11 8.98
C ALA A 293 -20.70 -7.24 8.66
N GLY A 294 -20.83 -5.94 8.93
CA GLY A 294 -19.74 -4.99 8.81
C GLY A 294 -18.73 -5.09 9.94
N ILE A 295 -17.51 -4.66 9.65
CA ILE A 295 -16.36 -4.57 10.55
C ILE A 295 -15.83 -3.14 10.49
N ALA A 296 -15.46 -2.57 11.63
CA ALA A 296 -14.85 -1.25 11.70
C ALA A 296 -13.67 -1.22 12.66
N ILE A 297 -12.67 -0.42 12.31
CA ILE A 297 -11.59 -0.02 13.20
C ILE A 297 -12.01 1.29 13.88
N PHE A 298 -11.90 1.34 15.20
CA PHE A 298 -12.08 2.54 16.00
C PHE A 298 -10.77 2.91 16.69
N ASN A 299 -10.43 4.19 16.72
CA ASN A 299 -9.27 4.74 17.43
C ASN A 299 -9.41 4.72 18.97
N THR A 300 -10.39 3.97 19.49
CA THR A 300 -10.72 3.80 20.90
C THR A 300 -11.28 2.42 21.13
N SER A 301 -11.03 1.86 22.32
CA SER A 301 -11.60 0.57 22.72
C SER A 301 -12.90 0.68 23.50
N LEU A 302 -13.42 1.89 23.73
CA LEU A 302 -14.65 2.13 24.47
C LEU A 302 -15.87 1.99 23.55
N PRO A 303 -16.76 0.97 23.73
CA PRO A 303 -17.88 0.75 22.82
C PRO A 303 -18.86 1.92 22.74
N ALA A 304 -19.03 2.67 23.84
CA ALA A 304 -19.85 3.88 23.87
C ALA A 304 -19.34 5.00 22.96
N SER A 305 -18.08 4.91 22.53
CA SER A 305 -17.40 5.88 21.67
C SER A 305 -17.23 5.36 20.24
N PHE A 306 -17.84 4.23 19.88
CA PHE A 306 -17.92 3.75 18.49
C PHE A 306 -18.86 4.68 17.71
N THR A 307 -18.26 5.68 17.07
CA THR A 307 -18.92 6.75 16.34
C THR A 307 -18.13 7.05 15.07
N LEU A 308 -18.73 7.73 14.09
CA LEU A 308 -18.04 8.08 12.85
C LEU A 308 -16.78 8.92 13.09
N ALA A 309 -16.78 9.78 14.13
CA ALA A 309 -15.62 10.60 14.49
C ALA A 309 -14.42 9.78 14.97
N ASN A 310 -14.67 8.59 15.52
CA ASN A 310 -13.65 7.69 16.03
C ASN A 310 -13.37 6.52 15.09
N ARG A 311 -14.07 6.43 13.95
CA ARG A 311 -13.90 5.37 12.98
C ARG A 311 -12.69 5.66 12.10
N VAL A 312 -11.76 4.72 12.08
CA VAL A 312 -10.54 4.77 11.26
C VAL A 312 -10.79 4.19 9.87
N ASP A 313 -11.43 3.02 9.79
CA ASP A 313 -11.78 2.34 8.53
C ASP A 313 -12.99 1.44 8.81
N ALA A 314 -13.78 1.13 7.78
CA ALA A 314 -14.80 0.11 7.87
C ALA A 314 -15.07 -0.62 6.55
N VAL A 315 -15.40 -1.89 6.69
CA VAL A 315 -15.80 -2.75 5.58
C VAL A 315 -17.11 -3.46 5.89
N GLY A 316 -18.08 -3.35 4.99
CA GLY A 316 -19.38 -4.00 5.13
C GLY A 316 -20.01 -4.36 3.80
N SER A 317 -20.87 -5.37 3.82
CA SER A 317 -21.55 -5.86 2.62
C SER A 317 -22.68 -4.92 2.18
N THR A 318 -23.26 -5.14 1.00
CA THR A 318 -24.48 -4.46 0.54
C THR A 318 -25.69 -4.72 1.43
N SER A 319 -25.69 -5.76 2.27
CA SER A 319 -26.74 -6.03 3.26
C SER A 319 -26.47 -5.44 4.64
N GLU A 320 -25.28 -4.87 4.89
CA GLU A 320 -24.98 -4.20 6.15
C GLU A 320 -25.68 -2.83 6.18
N ALA A 321 -26.68 -2.69 7.05
CA ALA A 321 -27.48 -1.47 7.17
C ALA A 321 -26.80 -0.39 8.01
N ASN A 322 -25.93 -0.78 8.95
CA ASN A 322 -25.24 0.14 9.84
C ASN A 322 -24.04 0.76 9.11
N THR A 323 -24.24 1.97 8.62
CA THR A 323 -23.21 2.75 7.91
C THR A 323 -22.02 3.11 8.78
N LEU A 324 -22.07 2.90 10.10
CA LEU A 324 -20.89 3.01 10.96
C LEU A 324 -19.87 1.89 10.66
N TYR A 325 -20.32 0.73 10.18
CA TYR A 325 -19.49 -0.45 9.89
C TYR A 325 -19.43 -0.77 8.39
N LYS A 326 -19.72 0.21 7.54
CA LYS A 326 -19.69 0.09 6.09
C LYS A 326 -19.32 1.41 5.45
N GLU A 327 -18.55 1.35 4.37
CA GLU A 327 -18.19 2.50 3.55
C GLU A 327 -18.82 2.43 2.17
N GLY A 328 -19.39 3.56 1.75
CA GLY A 328 -20.09 3.69 0.48
C GLY A 328 -21.15 2.62 0.30
N THR A 329 -21.16 2.00 -0.88
CA THR A 329 -22.16 1.01 -1.28
C THR A 329 -22.03 -0.31 -0.49
N GLY A 330 -20.82 -0.68 -0.08
CA GLY A 330 -20.52 -2.00 0.47
C GLY A 330 -20.11 -3.00 -0.61
N TYR A 331 -19.31 -4.00 -0.24
CA TYR A 331 -18.99 -5.12 -1.13
C TYR A 331 -20.22 -6.02 -1.34
N PRO A 332 -20.35 -6.79 -2.43
CA PRO A 332 -21.55 -7.60 -2.63
C PRO A 332 -21.75 -8.63 -1.52
N ALA A 333 -22.96 -8.69 -0.95
CA ALA A 333 -23.32 -9.69 0.04
C ALA A 333 -23.23 -11.13 -0.52
N LEU A 334 -22.74 -12.04 0.30
CA LEU A 334 -22.64 -13.47 -0.01
C LEU A 334 -23.86 -14.23 0.51
N SER A 335 -24.29 -15.24 -0.23
CA SER A 335 -25.05 -16.33 0.39
C SER A 335 -24.05 -17.14 1.23
N PRO A 336 -24.29 -17.44 2.51
CA PRO A 336 -23.31 -18.16 3.33
C PRO A 336 -23.00 -19.57 2.82
N PHE A 337 -21.71 -19.91 2.70
CA PHE A 337 -21.22 -21.27 2.49
C PHE A 337 -19.75 -21.38 2.93
N SER A 338 -19.32 -22.58 3.33
CA SER A 338 -17.99 -22.83 3.90
C SER A 338 -16.99 -23.29 2.84
N ILE A 339 -16.16 -22.36 2.38
CA ILE A 339 -15.00 -22.63 1.50
C ILE A 339 -13.80 -21.78 1.94
N ASP A 340 -12.63 -22.02 1.35
CA ASP A 340 -11.46 -21.14 1.50
C ASP A 340 -11.59 -19.90 0.61
N TYR A 341 -12.11 -18.82 1.20
CA TYR A 341 -12.21 -17.51 0.55
C TYR A 341 -11.66 -16.39 1.45
N ALA A 342 -11.38 -15.25 0.83
CA ALA A 342 -11.16 -13.99 1.52
C ALA A 342 -11.76 -12.84 0.71
N PHE A 343 -12.12 -11.76 1.39
CA PHE A 343 -12.16 -10.44 0.78
C PHE A 343 -10.80 -9.79 1.03
N HIS A 344 -10.11 -9.41 -0.03
CA HIS A 344 -8.86 -8.65 0.05
C HIS A 344 -9.07 -7.28 -0.60
N ARG A 345 -8.42 -6.27 -0.05
CA ARG A 345 -8.50 -4.90 -0.52
C ARG A 345 -7.64 -4.73 -1.77
N ASP A 346 -8.22 -4.20 -2.85
CA ASP A 346 -7.59 -4.02 -4.15
C ASP A 346 -6.32 -3.16 -4.04
N GLN A 347 -5.17 -3.79 -4.21
CA GLN A 347 -3.85 -3.16 -4.24
C GLN A 347 -3.43 -2.76 -5.66
N CYS A 348 -4.12 -3.27 -6.68
CA CYS A 348 -3.79 -2.99 -8.07
C CYS A 348 -4.52 -1.74 -8.60
N GLY A 349 -5.78 -1.55 -8.17
CA GLY A 349 -6.70 -0.53 -8.69
C GLY A 349 -7.55 -0.95 -9.86
N LYS A 350 -7.49 -2.24 -10.20
CA LYS A 350 -8.22 -2.82 -11.33
C LYS A 350 -9.45 -3.60 -10.87
N GLN A 351 -9.80 -3.52 -9.58
CA GLN A 351 -10.99 -4.15 -8.99
C GLN A 351 -11.05 -5.67 -9.24
N GLY A 352 -9.88 -6.32 -9.29
CA GLY A 352 -9.75 -7.74 -9.61
C GLY A 352 -10.16 -8.11 -11.05
N SER A 353 -10.11 -7.15 -11.99
CA SER A 353 -10.38 -7.42 -13.40
C SER A 353 -9.32 -8.35 -13.99
N VAL A 354 -9.73 -9.43 -14.64
CA VAL A 354 -8.81 -10.38 -15.31
C VAL A 354 -8.37 -9.92 -16.71
N THR A 355 -8.98 -8.86 -17.25
CA THR A 355 -8.74 -8.36 -18.62
C THR A 355 -8.23 -6.93 -18.70
N ALA A 356 -8.39 -6.11 -17.66
CA ALA A 356 -7.98 -4.70 -17.71
C ALA A 356 -6.45 -4.58 -17.90
N PRO A 357 -5.95 -3.94 -18.97
CA PRO A 357 -4.52 -3.87 -19.28
C PRO A 357 -3.77 -2.87 -18.38
N GLY A 358 -2.45 -2.76 -18.60
CA GLY A 358 -1.54 -1.83 -17.89
C GLY A 358 -1.00 -2.41 -16.58
N SER A 359 -0.01 -1.76 -15.97
CA SER A 359 0.56 -2.16 -14.67
C SER A 359 -0.32 -1.74 -13.49
N CYS A 360 -0.17 -2.39 -12.34
CA CYS A 360 -0.79 -1.95 -11.09
C CYS A 360 -0.15 -0.64 -10.58
N ILE A 361 -0.76 0.53 -10.82
CA ILE A 361 -0.17 1.83 -10.45
C ILE A 361 -0.05 2.09 -8.94
N ASP A 362 -0.76 1.32 -8.10
CA ASP A 362 -0.70 1.41 -6.63
C ASP A 362 -0.06 0.15 -6.00
N ALA A 363 0.62 -0.70 -6.79
CA ALA A 363 1.05 -2.05 -6.42
C ALA A 363 1.64 -2.16 -5.00
N GLY A 364 0.99 -2.97 -4.17
CA GLY A 364 1.33 -3.17 -2.76
C GLY A 364 0.69 -2.18 -1.76
N PHE A 365 0.03 -1.12 -2.21
CA PHE A 365 -0.68 -0.17 -1.34
C PHE A 365 -2.19 -0.40 -1.34
N ALA A 366 -2.75 -0.57 -0.16
CA ALA A 366 -4.18 -0.76 0.07
C ALA A 366 -4.99 0.48 -0.35
N ARG A 367 -5.75 0.38 -1.45
CA ARG A 367 -6.62 1.48 -1.90
C ARG A 367 -7.86 1.59 -1.03
N ASP A 368 -8.22 2.84 -0.78
CA ASP A 368 -9.32 3.14 0.13
C ASP A 368 -10.07 4.39 -0.35
N ARG A 369 -11.17 4.16 -1.08
CA ARG A 369 -11.94 5.20 -1.76
C ARG A 369 -13.20 5.55 -0.99
N ASN A 370 -13.30 5.15 0.28
CA ASN A 370 -14.53 5.21 1.08
C ASN A 370 -15.70 4.49 0.39
N ASN A 371 -15.43 3.45 -0.40
CA ASN A 371 -16.46 2.68 -1.06
C ASN A 371 -16.03 1.22 -1.20
N ASN A 372 -16.50 0.39 -0.25
CA ASN A 372 -16.07 -1.01 -0.21
C ASN A 372 -16.40 -1.80 -1.49
N ALA A 373 -17.35 -1.34 -2.31
CA ALA A 373 -17.67 -1.96 -3.61
C ALA A 373 -16.52 -1.89 -4.62
N THR A 374 -15.69 -0.85 -4.55
CA THR A 374 -14.54 -0.63 -5.44
C THR A 374 -13.20 -0.89 -4.78
N ASP A 375 -13.21 -1.14 -3.46
CA ASP A 375 -12.00 -1.33 -2.68
C ASP A 375 -11.77 -2.80 -2.32
N PHE A 376 -12.80 -3.66 -2.31
CA PHE A 376 -12.62 -5.08 -1.96
C PHE A 376 -12.98 -6.02 -3.10
N VAL A 377 -12.17 -7.07 -3.19
CA VAL A 377 -12.29 -8.13 -4.18
C VAL A 377 -12.46 -9.45 -3.44
N PHE A 378 -13.48 -10.23 -3.81
CA PHE A 378 -13.66 -11.60 -3.33
C PHE A 378 -12.76 -12.56 -4.12
N VAL A 379 -12.04 -13.42 -3.43
CA VAL A 379 -11.21 -14.47 -4.04
C VAL A 379 -11.40 -15.78 -3.29
N ASP A 380 -11.33 -16.90 -4.01
CA ASP A 380 -11.36 -18.23 -3.40
C ASP A 380 -10.53 -19.25 -4.18
N THR A 381 -10.14 -20.32 -3.49
CA THR A 381 -9.21 -21.34 -4.01
C THR A 381 -9.80 -22.21 -5.12
N ASN A 382 -11.12 -22.10 -5.38
CA ASN A 382 -11.81 -22.86 -6.41
C ASN A 382 -12.35 -22.00 -7.56
N GLY A 383 -12.40 -20.68 -7.42
CA GLY A 383 -13.08 -19.79 -8.37
C GLY A 383 -14.60 -20.01 -8.34
N THR A 384 -15.19 -19.99 -7.16
CA THR A 384 -16.62 -20.22 -6.95
C THR A 384 -17.42 -18.97 -7.35
N SER A 385 -18.56 -19.17 -8.03
CA SER A 385 -19.51 -18.06 -8.27
C SER A 385 -20.30 -17.80 -6.99
N ALA A 386 -19.87 -16.80 -6.23
CA ALA A 386 -20.28 -16.56 -4.85
C ALA A 386 -21.32 -15.45 -4.67
N GLY A 387 -21.70 -14.75 -5.74
CA GLY A 387 -22.49 -13.51 -5.67
C GLY A 387 -21.64 -12.23 -5.51
N ALA A 388 -20.38 -12.34 -5.06
CA ALA A 388 -19.40 -11.24 -5.01
C ALA A 388 -18.38 -11.25 -6.18
N GLY A 389 -18.82 -11.80 -7.30
CA GLY A 389 -17.97 -12.18 -8.42
C GLY A 389 -17.48 -13.62 -8.32
N GLN A 390 -16.76 -14.04 -9.34
CA GLN A 390 -16.10 -15.34 -9.43
C GLN A 390 -14.65 -15.04 -9.78
N ARG A 391 -13.70 -15.37 -8.92
CA ARG A 391 -12.26 -15.09 -9.14
C ARG A 391 -11.43 -16.13 -8.43
N LEU A 392 -10.53 -16.78 -9.17
CA LEU A 392 -9.54 -17.68 -8.58
C LEU A 392 -8.50 -16.87 -7.80
N GLY A 393 -8.25 -17.26 -6.56
CA GLY A 393 -7.20 -16.69 -5.73
C GLY A 393 -7.05 -17.45 -4.42
N ALA A 394 -6.42 -16.85 -3.42
CA ALA A 394 -6.34 -17.47 -2.11
C ALA A 394 -6.28 -16.43 -0.98
N PRO A 395 -6.86 -16.76 0.19
CA PRO A 395 -6.50 -16.15 1.47
C PRO A 395 -4.98 -16.11 1.69
N GLY A 396 -4.48 -14.99 2.18
CA GLY A 396 -3.05 -14.79 2.43
C GLY A 396 -2.77 -13.97 3.70
N PRO A 397 -3.24 -14.41 4.88
CA PRO A 397 -3.23 -13.61 6.11
C PRO A 397 -1.81 -13.26 6.57
N GLN A 398 -1.65 -12.01 7.01
CA GLN A 398 -0.41 -11.42 7.47
C GLN A 398 -0.54 -10.88 8.91
N ASN A 399 0.52 -11.03 9.69
CA ASN A 399 0.61 -10.55 11.07
C ASN A 399 1.86 -9.67 11.25
N LEU A 400 2.15 -9.24 12.49
CA LEU A 400 3.31 -8.38 12.79
C LEU A 400 4.68 -8.93 12.35
N SER A 401 4.79 -10.25 12.08
CA SER A 401 6.03 -10.88 11.61
C SER A 401 6.07 -11.10 10.11
N SER A 402 4.99 -10.81 9.39
CA SER A 402 4.88 -11.07 7.97
C SER A 402 5.81 -10.18 7.16
N SER A 403 6.26 -10.73 6.02
CA SER A 403 6.87 -9.92 4.96
C SER A 403 5.95 -8.76 4.58
N VAL A 404 6.57 -7.60 4.36
CA VAL A 404 5.90 -6.35 4.03
C VAL A 404 6.10 -6.04 2.55
N SER A 405 5.15 -5.35 1.92
CA SER A 405 5.41 -4.58 0.69
C SER A 405 6.09 -3.25 1.06
N GLY A 406 6.49 -2.41 0.11
CA GLY A 406 7.12 -1.14 0.50
C GLY A 406 7.42 -0.19 -0.64
N SER A 407 8.30 0.78 -0.43
CA SER A 407 8.78 1.70 -1.49
C SER A 407 10.26 1.51 -1.84
N VAL A 408 10.91 0.49 -1.28
CA VAL A 408 12.32 0.22 -1.55
C VAL A 408 12.44 -0.49 -2.91
N ARG A 409 13.59 -0.40 -3.57
CA ARG A 409 13.83 -1.11 -4.82
C ARG A 409 14.31 -2.54 -4.52
N ILE A 410 13.55 -3.52 -4.97
CA ILE A 410 14.00 -4.90 -5.17
C ILE A 410 14.07 -5.09 -6.68
N GLY A 411 15.28 -5.17 -7.21
CA GLY A 411 15.49 -5.26 -8.65
C GLY A 411 15.02 -6.60 -9.19
N SER A 412 14.44 -6.60 -10.39
CA SER A 412 14.07 -7.80 -11.12
C SER A 412 14.45 -7.59 -12.58
N THR A 413 15.36 -8.40 -13.10
CA THR A 413 15.75 -8.37 -14.52
C THR A 413 15.64 -9.77 -15.11
N GLY A 414 15.79 -9.91 -16.44
CA GLY A 414 15.93 -11.22 -17.06
C GLY A 414 17.03 -12.06 -16.39
N ILE A 415 16.86 -13.39 -16.35
CA ILE A 415 17.96 -14.27 -15.94
C ILE A 415 19.16 -14.20 -16.91
N ASP A 416 18.90 -13.87 -18.17
CA ASP A 416 19.88 -13.53 -19.19
C ASP A 416 19.68 -12.06 -19.58
N GLY A 417 20.60 -11.20 -19.15
CA GLY A 417 20.54 -9.75 -19.41
C GLY A 417 20.96 -9.37 -20.83
N CYS A 418 21.40 -10.33 -21.64
CA CYS A 418 21.80 -10.14 -23.02
C CYS A 418 20.74 -10.59 -24.02
N VAL A 419 19.63 -11.12 -23.51
CA VAL A 419 18.50 -11.61 -24.29
C VAL A 419 17.24 -10.82 -23.92
N ALA A 420 16.37 -10.57 -24.91
CA ALA A 420 15.11 -9.90 -24.69
C ALA A 420 14.28 -10.58 -23.58
N PRO A 421 13.51 -9.83 -22.76
CA PRO A 421 12.78 -10.40 -21.62
C PRO A 421 11.76 -11.49 -21.99
N LEU A 422 11.19 -11.43 -23.20
CA LEU A 422 10.20 -12.38 -23.73
C LEU A 422 10.82 -13.57 -24.49
N ALA A 423 12.14 -13.61 -24.63
CA ALA A 423 12.84 -14.66 -25.34
C ALA A 423 13.45 -15.69 -24.37
N LEU A 424 13.82 -16.87 -24.89
CA LEU A 424 14.54 -17.87 -24.11
C LEU A 424 15.95 -17.34 -23.76
N PRO A 425 16.43 -17.51 -22.51
CA PRO A 425 15.85 -18.33 -21.45
C PRO A 425 14.93 -17.57 -20.47
N ASN A 426 14.75 -16.25 -20.62
CA ASN A 426 13.97 -15.39 -19.73
C ASN A 426 12.49 -15.78 -19.66
N LEU A 427 11.89 -16.11 -20.80
CA LEU A 427 10.53 -16.63 -20.88
C LEU A 427 10.50 -17.92 -21.68
N LEU A 428 9.93 -18.98 -21.11
CA LEU A 428 9.72 -20.27 -21.78
C LEU A 428 8.24 -20.63 -21.78
N ARG A 429 7.67 -20.74 -22.99
CA ARG A 429 6.41 -21.46 -23.24
C ARG A 429 6.70 -22.94 -23.46
N ASP A 430 6.31 -23.77 -22.51
CA ASP A 430 6.34 -25.24 -22.62
C ASP A 430 4.95 -25.73 -23.02
N LEU A 431 4.85 -26.50 -24.11
CA LEU A 431 3.58 -27.01 -24.63
C LEU A 431 3.17 -28.35 -23.99
N THR A 432 3.94 -28.88 -23.04
CA THR A 432 3.67 -30.15 -22.39
C THR A 432 2.39 -30.09 -21.56
N SER A 433 1.34 -30.76 -22.05
CA SER A 433 0.05 -30.84 -21.36
C SER A 433 0.17 -31.68 -20.09
N ILE A 434 -0.09 -31.07 -18.93
CA ILE A 434 -0.17 -31.75 -17.63
C ILE A 434 -1.43 -31.30 -16.89
N PRO A 435 -2.62 -31.83 -17.23
CA PRO A 435 -3.88 -31.39 -16.64
C PRO A 435 -3.93 -31.51 -15.10
N ALA A 436 -3.29 -32.54 -14.54
CA ALA A 436 -3.19 -32.73 -13.08
C ALA A 436 -2.41 -31.63 -12.34
N LEU A 437 -1.63 -30.81 -13.06
CA LEU A 437 -0.92 -29.63 -12.53
C LEU A 437 -1.52 -28.32 -13.05
N ASN A 438 -2.80 -28.33 -13.39
CA ASN A 438 -3.50 -27.19 -13.95
C ASN A 438 -2.87 -26.60 -15.22
N SER A 439 -2.27 -27.46 -16.05
CA SER A 439 -1.46 -27.08 -17.22
C SER A 439 -1.95 -27.77 -18.49
N THR A 440 -3.26 -27.75 -18.72
CA THR A 440 -3.91 -28.46 -19.85
C THR A 440 -3.32 -28.05 -21.21
N PHE A 441 -2.97 -26.77 -21.38
CA PHE A 441 -2.36 -26.23 -22.60
C PHE A 441 -0.87 -25.89 -22.43
N GLY A 442 -0.21 -26.56 -21.48
CA GLY A 442 1.19 -26.33 -21.17
C GLY A 442 1.41 -25.32 -20.05
N GLN A 443 2.64 -24.80 -19.99
CA GLN A 443 3.14 -23.96 -18.91
C GLN A 443 3.87 -22.73 -19.45
N LEU A 444 3.85 -21.65 -18.68
CA LEU A 444 4.68 -20.48 -18.85
C LEU A 444 5.68 -20.43 -17.69
N ASN A 445 6.97 -20.38 -18.01
CA ASN A 445 8.05 -20.25 -17.04
C ASN A 445 8.70 -18.87 -17.22
N VAL A 446 8.67 -18.05 -16.18
CA VAL A 446 9.24 -16.71 -16.16
C VAL A 446 10.46 -16.73 -15.26
N ARG A 447 11.64 -16.52 -15.84
CA ARG A 447 12.91 -16.58 -15.13
C ARG A 447 13.48 -15.20 -14.93
N ARG A 448 13.80 -14.86 -13.68
CA ARG A 448 14.29 -13.54 -13.30
C ARG A 448 15.52 -13.63 -12.41
N THR A 449 16.38 -12.64 -12.53
CA THR A 449 17.40 -12.32 -11.53
C THR A 449 16.80 -11.32 -10.57
N ILE A 450 16.61 -11.69 -9.31
CA ILE A 450 16.12 -10.78 -8.27
C ILE A 450 17.30 -10.24 -7.48
N THR A 451 17.43 -8.91 -7.38
CA THR A 451 18.55 -8.25 -6.71
C THR A 451 18.07 -7.45 -5.51
N ASN A 452 18.71 -7.65 -4.36
CA ASN A 452 18.48 -6.82 -3.19
C ASN A 452 19.17 -5.46 -3.38
N ASN A 453 18.43 -4.44 -3.83
CA ASN A 453 18.94 -3.06 -3.93
C ASN A 453 18.62 -2.24 -2.66
N THR A 454 18.29 -2.89 -1.55
CA THR A 454 18.12 -2.23 -0.25
C THR A 454 19.48 -2.09 0.46
N THR A 455 19.51 -1.33 1.56
CA THR A 455 20.73 -1.11 2.36
C THR A 455 20.98 -2.20 3.41
N VAL A 456 20.09 -3.17 3.55
CA VAL A 456 20.19 -4.25 4.55
C VAL A 456 19.92 -5.62 3.92
N PRO A 457 20.39 -6.74 4.53
CA PRO A 457 20.07 -8.07 4.04
C PRO A 457 18.55 -8.35 4.07
N LEU A 458 18.03 -9.00 3.03
CA LEU A 458 16.67 -9.54 3.03
C LEU A 458 16.67 -10.95 3.61
N THR A 459 16.00 -11.15 4.75
CA THR A 459 15.96 -12.43 5.46
C THR A 459 14.83 -13.34 4.98
N ARG A 460 13.86 -12.76 4.26
CA ARG A 460 12.75 -13.46 3.61
C ARG A 460 12.33 -12.67 2.39
N LEU A 461 11.94 -13.38 1.35
CA LEU A 461 11.42 -12.81 0.12
C LEU A 461 10.30 -13.71 -0.42
N ARG A 462 9.18 -13.09 -0.78
CA ARG A 462 8.09 -13.71 -1.51
C ARG A 462 7.55 -12.75 -2.56
N TYR A 463 6.75 -13.25 -3.48
CA TYR A 463 6.05 -12.44 -4.46
C TYR A 463 4.56 -12.70 -4.36
N ARG A 464 3.77 -11.67 -4.03
CA ARG A 464 2.31 -11.72 -4.04
C ARG A 464 1.78 -11.43 -5.44
N ILE A 465 0.69 -12.11 -5.81
CA ILE A 465 0.00 -11.90 -7.09
C ILE A 465 -1.07 -10.82 -6.89
N ASP A 466 -0.75 -9.59 -7.28
CA ASP A 466 -1.69 -8.45 -7.22
C ASP A 466 -2.65 -8.47 -8.42
N ASP A 467 -2.18 -8.96 -9.57
CA ASP A 467 -2.99 -9.06 -10.78
C ASP A 467 -2.57 -10.22 -11.67
N ILE A 468 -3.55 -10.87 -12.30
CA ILE A 468 -3.31 -11.99 -13.19
C ILE A 468 -4.53 -12.22 -14.10
N SER A 469 -4.28 -12.53 -15.37
CA SER A 469 -5.30 -13.14 -16.23
C SER A 469 -5.52 -14.59 -15.80
N THR A 470 -6.62 -14.82 -15.09
CA THR A 470 -6.97 -16.13 -14.53
C THR A 470 -8.48 -16.36 -14.60
N PHE A 471 -8.93 -17.48 -14.07
CA PHE A 471 -10.32 -17.87 -14.06
C PHE A 471 -11.21 -16.92 -13.25
N PRO A 472 -12.40 -16.55 -13.78
CA PRO A 472 -12.97 -16.94 -15.06
C PRO A 472 -12.42 -16.10 -16.22
N ALA A 473 -11.71 -16.74 -17.15
CA ALA A 473 -11.10 -16.06 -18.29
C ALA A 473 -12.08 -16.04 -19.48
N PRO A 474 -12.50 -14.87 -19.98
CA PRO A 474 -13.31 -14.79 -21.19
C PRO A 474 -12.52 -15.26 -22.42
N SER A 475 -13.23 -15.60 -23.50
CA SER A 475 -12.59 -15.98 -24.77
C SER A 475 -11.60 -14.91 -25.23
N GLY A 476 -10.39 -15.35 -25.60
CA GLY A 476 -9.29 -14.46 -26.00
C GLY A 476 -8.36 -14.07 -24.86
N THR A 477 -8.77 -14.28 -23.59
CA THR A 477 -7.91 -14.09 -22.41
C THR A 477 -7.37 -15.44 -21.93
N ALA A 478 -6.10 -15.46 -21.53
CA ALA A 478 -5.50 -16.64 -20.95
C ALA A 478 -6.07 -16.94 -19.56
N ASP A 479 -6.23 -18.22 -19.24
CA ASP A 479 -6.48 -18.68 -17.88
C ASP A 479 -5.16 -19.21 -17.31
N LEU A 480 -4.39 -18.32 -16.69
CA LEU A 480 -3.15 -18.67 -16.02
C LEU A 480 -3.41 -19.12 -14.59
N ARG A 481 -2.68 -20.16 -14.17
CA ARG A 481 -2.74 -20.78 -12.86
C ARG A 481 -1.35 -20.78 -12.26
N ALA A 482 -1.08 -19.91 -11.29
CA ALA A 482 0.19 -19.94 -10.58
C ALA A 482 0.39 -21.32 -9.92
N ILE A 483 1.58 -21.90 -10.05
CA ILE A 483 1.92 -23.24 -9.53
C ILE A 483 3.37 -23.30 -9.03
N THR A 484 3.62 -24.14 -8.02
CA THR A 484 4.99 -24.42 -7.53
C THR A 484 5.87 -24.89 -8.69
N SER A 485 7.13 -24.47 -8.75
CA SER A 485 8.10 -24.82 -9.79
C SER A 485 9.31 -25.56 -9.22
N ALA A 486 10.05 -26.25 -10.08
CA ALA A 486 11.29 -26.93 -9.72
C ALA A 486 12.51 -26.11 -10.17
N ASN A 487 13.65 -26.37 -9.52
CA ASN A 487 14.93 -25.82 -9.95
C ASN A 487 15.22 -26.23 -11.39
N THR A 488 15.68 -25.29 -12.20
CA THR A 488 16.05 -25.54 -13.60
C THR A 488 17.41 -24.92 -13.88
N VAL A 489 18.29 -25.65 -14.55
CA VAL A 489 19.55 -25.10 -15.05
C VAL A 489 19.33 -24.57 -16.47
N VAL A 490 19.73 -23.33 -16.71
CA VAL A 490 19.67 -22.68 -18.03
C VAL A 490 21.03 -22.13 -18.41
N THR A 491 21.31 -22.11 -19.70
CA THR A 491 22.49 -21.44 -20.25
C THR A 491 22.16 -19.97 -20.46
N VAL A 492 23.00 -19.09 -19.92
CA VAL A 492 22.84 -17.63 -19.97
C VAL A 492 24.12 -16.96 -20.49
N ASP A 493 23.95 -15.84 -21.18
CA ASP A 493 24.97 -14.83 -21.40
C ASP A 493 24.74 -13.67 -20.41
N ARG A 494 25.81 -13.09 -19.87
CA ARG A 494 25.72 -12.01 -18.87
C ARG A 494 26.60 -10.86 -19.33
N PRO A 495 26.21 -9.59 -19.08
CA PRO A 495 27.02 -8.45 -19.48
C PRO A 495 28.47 -8.54 -19.00
N PRO A 496 29.47 -8.22 -19.85
CA PRO A 496 29.32 -7.76 -21.23
C PRO A 496 28.89 -8.90 -22.19
N CYS A 497 27.86 -8.65 -22.99
CA CYS A 497 27.26 -9.63 -23.89
C CYS A 497 28.24 -10.11 -24.97
N GLY A 498 28.17 -11.40 -25.31
CA GLY A 498 29.06 -12.05 -26.27
C GLY A 498 30.43 -12.45 -25.69
N SER A 499 30.64 -12.31 -24.38
CA SER A 499 31.88 -12.72 -23.71
C SER A 499 31.97 -14.24 -23.44
N GLY A 500 30.84 -14.94 -23.54
CA GLY A 500 30.72 -16.39 -23.38
C GLY A 500 29.49 -16.75 -22.56
N THR A 501 29.00 -17.99 -22.70
CA THR A 501 27.85 -18.46 -21.94
C THR A 501 28.26 -19.25 -20.70
N SER A 502 27.41 -19.23 -19.68
CA SER A 502 27.56 -20.01 -18.45
C SER A 502 26.24 -20.66 -18.07
N ASN A 503 26.29 -21.67 -17.20
CA ASN A 503 25.08 -22.29 -16.67
C ASN A 503 24.68 -21.59 -15.37
N ALA A 504 23.43 -21.13 -15.30
CA ALA A 504 22.80 -20.56 -14.12
C ALA A 504 21.68 -21.49 -13.62
N THR A 505 21.53 -21.60 -12.31
CA THR A 505 20.40 -22.33 -11.71
C THR A 505 19.29 -21.34 -11.37
N ALA A 506 18.17 -21.43 -12.09
CA ALA A 506 16.94 -20.74 -11.71
C ALA A 506 16.23 -21.57 -10.63
N PHE A 507 16.21 -21.07 -9.40
CA PHE A 507 15.57 -21.73 -8.26
C PHE A 507 14.04 -21.73 -8.41
N GLY A 508 13.43 -22.88 -8.11
CA GLY A 508 11.99 -23.04 -8.15
C GLY A 508 11.32 -22.29 -7.00
N THR A 509 10.16 -21.70 -7.26
CA THR A 509 9.32 -21.01 -6.28
C THR A 509 8.21 -21.93 -5.79
N THR A 510 7.80 -21.82 -4.54
CA THR A 510 6.72 -22.63 -3.95
C THR A 510 5.52 -21.77 -3.64
N LEU A 511 4.31 -22.21 -3.98
CA LEU A 511 3.09 -21.55 -3.52
C LEU A 511 2.94 -21.67 -2.01
N GLU A 512 2.64 -20.56 -1.35
CA GLU A 512 2.37 -20.56 0.09
C GLU A 512 1.01 -21.22 0.39
N GLN A 513 0.99 -22.01 1.47
CA GLN A 513 -0.15 -22.78 1.95
C GLN A 513 -0.05 -22.95 3.48
N PRO A 514 -1.14 -23.27 4.22
CA PRO A 514 -2.55 -23.33 3.78
C PRO A 514 -3.06 -21.97 3.28
N PRO A 515 -4.21 -21.85 2.58
CA PRO A 515 -5.10 -22.94 2.19
C PRO A 515 -4.55 -23.76 1.03
N SER A 516 -5.10 -24.96 0.82
CA SER A 516 -4.78 -25.73 -0.37
C SER A 516 -5.35 -25.04 -1.61
N GLN A 517 -4.57 -25.01 -2.71
CA GLN A 517 -4.93 -24.35 -3.96
C GLN A 517 -5.04 -25.37 -5.11
N PRO A 518 -6.07 -26.25 -5.11
CA PRO A 518 -6.13 -27.42 -5.99
C PRO A 518 -6.26 -27.04 -7.48
N ASN A 519 -6.88 -25.90 -7.78
CA ASN A 519 -7.06 -25.41 -9.15
C ASN A 519 -5.94 -24.46 -9.59
N GLY A 520 -4.81 -24.48 -8.88
CA GLY A 520 -3.74 -23.49 -9.00
C GLY A 520 -4.13 -22.18 -8.34
N ALA A 521 -3.14 -21.31 -8.22
CA ALA A 521 -3.25 -20.03 -7.54
C ALA A 521 -3.62 -18.89 -8.50
N GLY A 522 -4.19 -17.82 -7.96
CA GLY A 522 -4.53 -16.59 -8.68
C GLY A 522 -4.30 -15.38 -7.78
N PHE A 523 -5.25 -14.44 -7.77
CA PHE A 523 -5.18 -13.21 -6.96
C PHE A 523 -4.84 -13.49 -5.49
N ASN A 524 -4.05 -12.60 -4.90
CA ASN A 524 -3.67 -12.58 -3.48
C ASN A 524 -2.82 -13.78 -2.98
N ALA A 525 -2.59 -14.79 -3.81
CA ALA A 525 -1.68 -15.88 -3.48
C ALA A 525 -0.20 -15.41 -3.56
N SER A 526 0.68 -16.14 -2.87
CA SER A 526 2.10 -15.80 -2.79
C SER A 526 3.02 -16.94 -3.22
N PHE A 527 4.09 -16.58 -3.92
CA PHE A 527 5.24 -17.43 -4.22
C PHE A 527 6.35 -17.18 -3.19
N ASN A 528 6.71 -18.19 -2.41
CA ASN A 528 7.90 -18.16 -1.57
C ASN A 528 9.17 -18.31 -2.42
N ILE A 529 10.15 -17.43 -2.23
CA ILE A 529 11.48 -17.53 -2.83
C ILE A 529 12.41 -18.31 -1.89
N PRO A 530 13.08 -19.38 -2.35
CA PRO A 530 13.89 -20.23 -1.48
C PRO A 530 15.27 -19.61 -1.21
N LEU A 531 15.32 -18.64 -0.30
CA LEU A 531 16.59 -18.09 0.19
C LEU A 531 17.33 -19.14 1.04
N ALA A 532 18.51 -19.55 0.61
CA ALA A 532 19.37 -20.47 1.37
C ALA A 532 20.07 -19.77 2.55
N ALA A 533 20.25 -18.45 2.45
CA ALA A 533 20.74 -17.54 3.46
C ALA A 533 20.16 -16.14 3.15
N ASP A 534 20.32 -15.19 4.08
CA ASP A 534 19.90 -13.80 3.86
C ASP A 534 20.52 -13.25 2.56
N LEU A 535 19.68 -12.62 1.73
CA LEU A 535 20.14 -12.00 0.48
C LEU A 535 20.77 -10.65 0.82
N ALA A 536 22.10 -10.57 0.87
CA ALA A 536 22.83 -9.35 1.22
C ALA A 536 22.57 -8.19 0.24
N PRO A 537 22.78 -6.92 0.65
CA PRO A 537 22.74 -5.77 -0.25
C PRO A 537 23.62 -5.97 -1.49
N GLY A 538 23.06 -5.71 -2.67
CA GLY A 538 23.69 -5.92 -3.98
C GLY A 538 23.77 -7.37 -4.45
N ALA A 539 23.41 -8.35 -3.61
CA ALA A 539 23.38 -9.75 -4.01
C ALA A 539 22.09 -10.09 -4.78
N SER A 540 22.17 -11.14 -5.59
CA SER A 540 21.06 -11.60 -6.43
C SER A 540 20.75 -13.09 -6.25
N ILE A 541 19.51 -13.46 -6.57
CA ILE A 541 19.04 -14.84 -6.70
C ILE A 541 18.30 -15.02 -8.02
N ASP A 542 18.63 -16.08 -8.76
CA ASP A 542 17.93 -16.44 -9.99
C ASP A 542 16.71 -17.31 -9.66
N VAL A 543 15.52 -16.95 -10.11
CA VAL A 543 14.26 -17.60 -9.76
C VAL A 543 13.45 -18.00 -11.00
N ASN A 544 12.59 -19.01 -10.86
CA ASN A 544 11.68 -19.50 -11.90
C ASN A 544 10.22 -19.47 -11.41
N PHE A 545 9.46 -18.43 -11.77
CA PHE A 545 8.02 -18.41 -11.56
C PHE A 545 7.34 -19.28 -12.62
N ARG A 546 6.27 -19.99 -12.23
CA ARG A 546 5.59 -20.92 -13.14
C ARG A 546 4.07 -20.78 -13.09
N PHE A 547 3.49 -20.77 -14.28
CA PHE A 547 2.04 -20.67 -14.49
C PHE A 547 1.58 -21.80 -15.41
N GLY A 548 0.66 -22.62 -14.94
CA GLY A 548 -0.09 -23.55 -15.80
C GLY A 548 -1.11 -22.80 -16.65
N ILE A 549 -1.37 -23.30 -17.86
CA ILE A 549 -2.30 -22.67 -18.81
C ILE A 549 -3.53 -23.57 -18.95
N GLN A 550 -4.68 -23.08 -18.52
CA GLN A 550 -5.98 -23.76 -18.65
C GLN A 550 -6.81 -23.26 -19.84
N GLN A 551 -6.49 -22.08 -20.35
CA GLN A 551 -7.04 -21.50 -21.57
C GLN A 551 -5.95 -20.63 -22.19
N THR A 552 -5.78 -20.74 -23.50
CA THR A 552 -4.84 -19.90 -24.25
C THR A 552 -5.43 -18.52 -24.55
N GLY A 553 -4.62 -17.48 -24.58
CA GLY A 553 -5.04 -16.13 -24.93
C GLY A 553 -4.00 -15.08 -24.55
N GLU A 554 -4.45 -13.82 -24.50
CA GLU A 554 -3.69 -12.70 -23.96
C GLU A 554 -3.64 -12.80 -22.43
N TYR A 555 -2.49 -12.51 -21.85
CA TYR A 555 -2.29 -12.54 -20.41
C TYR A 555 -1.64 -11.25 -19.91
N LYS A 556 -1.96 -10.95 -18.65
CA LYS A 556 -1.22 -10.03 -17.79
C LYS A 556 -0.87 -10.71 -16.48
N ILE A 557 0.24 -10.31 -15.88
CA ILE A 557 0.69 -10.73 -14.55
C ILE A 557 1.35 -9.52 -13.88
N ASP A 558 0.94 -9.19 -12.66
CA ASP A 558 1.65 -8.27 -11.77
C ASP A 558 2.03 -9.03 -10.49
N LEU A 559 3.33 -9.18 -10.23
CA LEU A 559 3.84 -9.76 -9.00
C LEU A 559 4.55 -8.71 -8.15
N VAL A 560 4.14 -8.56 -6.89
CA VAL A 560 4.74 -7.59 -5.95
C VAL A 560 5.71 -8.30 -5.01
N PRO A 561 6.98 -7.88 -4.95
CA PRO A 561 7.93 -8.43 -3.99
C PRO A 561 7.64 -7.95 -2.58
N GLU A 562 7.43 -8.90 -1.68
CA GLU A 562 7.31 -8.66 -0.24
C GLU A 562 8.52 -9.27 0.47
N GLY A 563 9.12 -8.53 1.40
CA GLY A 563 10.35 -8.96 2.06
C GLY A 563 10.43 -8.60 3.53
N LEU A 564 11.48 -9.07 4.19
CA LEU A 564 11.86 -8.68 5.55
C LEU A 564 13.32 -8.20 5.58
N PRO A 565 13.62 -7.07 6.23
CA PRO A 565 12.67 -6.15 6.89
C PRO A 565 11.94 -5.21 5.92
N PHE A 566 12.30 -5.21 4.64
CA PHE A 566 11.71 -4.32 3.62
C PHE A 566 11.14 -5.12 2.45
N GLY A 567 10.07 -4.61 1.85
CA GLY A 567 9.52 -5.05 0.57
C GLY A 567 9.72 -4.04 -0.53
N GLY A 568 9.44 -4.47 -1.76
CA GLY A 568 9.41 -3.60 -2.91
C GLY A 568 8.02 -3.02 -3.17
N GLY A 569 7.99 -1.89 -3.87
CA GLY A 569 6.76 -1.22 -4.29
C GLY A 569 6.51 -1.32 -5.77
N TYR A 570 5.70 -0.41 -6.29
CA TYR A 570 5.41 -0.26 -7.72
C TYR A 570 6.64 -0.34 -8.64
N MET A 571 7.75 0.28 -8.24
CA MET A 571 9.00 0.25 -9.02
C MET A 571 9.75 -1.08 -8.98
N SER A 572 9.26 -2.05 -8.20
CA SER A 572 9.82 -3.41 -8.06
C SER A 572 8.84 -4.49 -8.53
N THR A 573 7.61 -4.09 -8.94
CA THR A 573 6.58 -5.00 -9.42
C THR A 573 7.01 -5.62 -10.74
N LEU A 574 6.98 -6.96 -10.81
CA LEU A 574 7.17 -7.66 -12.07
C LEU A 574 5.87 -7.58 -12.88
N HIS A 575 5.84 -6.71 -13.88
CA HIS A 575 4.73 -6.57 -14.82
C HIS A 575 5.04 -7.30 -16.13
N LEU A 576 4.14 -8.21 -16.51
CA LEU A 576 4.25 -9.02 -17.72
C LEU A 576 2.95 -8.95 -18.50
N VAL A 577 3.00 -8.53 -19.76
CA VAL A 577 1.89 -8.67 -20.71
C VAL A 577 2.40 -9.42 -21.94
N GLY A 578 1.60 -10.37 -22.39
CA GLY A 578 1.94 -11.15 -23.56
C GLY A 578 0.82 -12.10 -23.92
N CYS A 579 1.13 -13.05 -24.79
CA CYS A 579 0.16 -14.01 -25.26
C CYS A 579 0.73 -15.42 -25.17
N THR A 580 -0.11 -16.37 -24.78
CA THR A 580 0.33 -17.76 -24.72
C THR A 580 0.62 -18.27 -26.14
N GLU A 581 -0.06 -17.72 -27.15
CA GLU A 581 0.12 -18.03 -28.58
C GLU A 581 0.80 -16.88 -29.34
N VAL A 582 1.31 -17.15 -30.54
CA VAL A 582 2.29 -16.31 -31.28
C VAL A 582 1.72 -14.96 -31.80
N THR A 583 0.42 -14.71 -31.70
CA THR A 583 -0.21 -13.52 -32.31
C THR A 583 -0.77 -12.57 -31.26
N CYS A 584 -0.08 -11.45 -30.99
CA CYS A 584 -0.61 -10.26 -30.32
C CYS A 584 0.07 -8.98 -30.80
N THR A 585 -0.66 -7.86 -30.77
CA THR A 585 -0.26 -6.56 -31.34
C THR A 585 0.52 -5.66 -30.39
N ASP A 586 0.45 -5.90 -29.07
CA ASP A 586 1.12 -5.07 -28.06
C ASP A 586 1.83 -5.95 -27.01
N LEU A 587 3.13 -5.73 -26.82
CA LEU A 587 3.96 -6.39 -25.81
C LEU A 587 4.56 -5.28 -24.93
N ILE A 588 4.18 -5.25 -23.65
CA ILE A 588 4.75 -4.31 -22.66
C ILE A 588 5.40 -5.12 -21.56
N PHE A 589 6.66 -4.79 -21.27
CA PHE A 589 7.45 -5.39 -20.21
C PHE A 589 8.04 -4.27 -19.37
N ASP A 590 7.88 -4.37 -18.05
CA ASP A 590 8.37 -3.40 -17.07
C ASP A 590 7.78 -1.98 -17.17
N ASN A 591 7.82 -1.23 -16.07
CA ASN A 591 7.36 0.17 -15.99
C ASN A 591 8.30 1.16 -16.73
N GLY A 592 8.82 0.77 -17.90
CA GLY A 592 9.62 1.64 -18.77
C GLY A 592 11.05 1.90 -18.29
N VAL A 593 11.64 1.02 -17.47
CA VAL A 593 13.05 1.14 -17.06
C VAL A 593 13.79 -0.18 -17.23
N GLU A 594 14.22 -0.48 -18.44
CA GLU A 594 15.56 -1.01 -18.64
C GLU A 594 16.36 0.04 -19.44
N PRO A 595 17.68 0.16 -19.19
CA PRO A 595 18.52 1.24 -19.73
C PRO A 595 18.57 1.35 -21.25
#